data_AF-S7QAY3-F1
#
_entry.id   AF-S7QAY3-F1
#
_cell.length_a   1.000
_cell.length_b   1.000
_cell.length_c   1.000
_cell.angle_alpha   90.00
_cell.angle_beta   90.00
_cell.angle_gamma   90.00
#
_symmetry.space_group_name_H-M   'P 1'
#
loop_
_entity.id
_entity.type
_entity.pdbx_description
1 polymer ?
#
loop_
_entity_poly.entity_id
_entity_poly.type
_entity_poly.pdbx_seq_one_letter_code
_entity_poly.pdbx_strand_id
1 'polypeptide(L)'
;MSEAKRLHHSIFDGRQVLVQCQSPKRRQTSSFSIEIKGLPPNVRAEDIQRWCNAASVTLGRASYGRSTGIQHVRDELSKFGPLESFDLVPSGPRPTKLKAFGQFCTPEAAAAAAEKLNNTPQKMLGSPLWSELIYSLKYLPPWKQFMALRDDLVALSDQHADCKIRYYEADNEGRAVDPVCIRIYSSDAKALGRAKIAVETMLQGEVLASDGKSVWDDFFLSSEGTEFL
;
A
#
# COMPACT_ATOMS: atom_id res chain seq x y z
N MET A 1 -23.62 -24.74 16.06
CA MET A 1 -23.90 -23.63 15.10
C MET A 1 -23.68 -22.22 15.68
N SER A 2 -23.62 -22.03 17.01
CA SER A 2 -23.38 -20.72 17.65
C SER A 2 -21.98 -20.15 17.35
N GLU A 3 -20.92 -20.95 17.56
CA GLU A 3 -19.54 -20.45 17.50
C GLU A 3 -19.08 -20.00 16.11
N ALA A 4 -19.45 -20.72 15.05
CA ALA A 4 -19.10 -20.30 13.69
C ALA A 4 -19.70 -18.95 13.33
N LYS A 5 -20.95 -18.68 13.74
CA LYS A 5 -21.61 -17.38 13.55
C LYS A 5 -20.98 -16.29 14.41
N ARG A 6 -20.57 -16.61 15.64
CA ARG A 6 -19.88 -15.68 16.55
C ARG A 6 -18.53 -15.24 15.99
N LEU A 7 -17.78 -16.18 15.41
CA LEU A 7 -16.43 -15.95 14.91
C LEU A 7 -16.42 -15.42 13.46
N HIS A 8 -17.48 -15.60 12.69
CA HIS A 8 -17.57 -15.06 11.34
C HIS A 8 -17.50 -13.52 11.39
N HIS A 9 -16.60 -12.91 10.60
CA HIS A 9 -16.35 -11.46 10.59
C HIS A 9 -15.75 -10.86 11.88
N SER A 10 -15.36 -11.69 12.84
CA SER A 10 -14.66 -11.22 14.04
C SER A 10 -13.21 -10.83 13.73
N ILE A 11 -12.62 -10.01 14.60
CA ILE A 11 -11.24 -9.55 14.47
C ILE A 11 -10.32 -10.48 15.25
N PHE A 12 -9.32 -11.01 14.58
CA PHE A 12 -8.20 -11.74 15.16
C PHE A 12 -6.90 -11.06 14.74
N ASP A 13 -6.12 -10.60 15.72
CA ASP A 13 -4.82 -9.96 15.48
C ASP A 13 -4.88 -8.81 14.44
N GLY A 14 -5.91 -7.97 14.57
CA GLY A 14 -6.16 -6.84 13.66
C GLY A 14 -6.70 -7.21 12.28
N ARG A 15 -7.01 -8.49 12.02
CA ARG A 15 -7.59 -8.97 10.76
C ARG A 15 -9.00 -9.48 10.94
N GLN A 16 -9.87 -9.12 10.01
CA GLN A 16 -11.18 -9.74 9.93
C GLN A 16 -11.03 -11.15 9.36
N VAL A 17 -11.49 -12.16 10.09
CA VAL A 17 -11.43 -13.54 9.63
C VAL A 17 -12.76 -14.02 9.08
N LEU A 18 -12.69 -14.95 8.14
CA LEU A 18 -13.85 -15.58 7.55
C LEU A 18 -13.96 -17.02 8.05
N VAL A 19 -15.04 -17.31 8.75
CA VAL A 19 -15.27 -18.65 9.35
C VAL A 19 -16.35 -19.38 8.57
N GLN A 20 -16.05 -20.59 8.12
CA GLN A 20 -17.01 -21.45 7.42
C GLN A 20 -17.15 -22.77 8.17
N CYS A 21 -18.38 -23.24 8.38
CA CYS A 21 -18.60 -24.60 8.85
C CYS A 21 -18.23 -25.58 7.73
N GLN A 22 -17.38 -26.55 8.04
CA GLN A 22 -17.19 -27.67 7.12
C GLN A 22 -18.47 -28.52 7.14
N SER A 23 -18.99 -28.81 5.96
CA SER A 23 -20.17 -29.67 5.84
C SER A 23 -19.80 -31.08 6.34
N PRO A 24 -20.50 -31.63 7.35
CA PRO A 24 -20.19 -32.95 7.87
C PRO A 24 -20.39 -34.01 6.77
N LYS A 25 -19.55 -35.05 6.78
CA LYS A 25 -19.78 -36.20 5.89
C LYS A 25 -21.07 -36.92 6.32
N ARG A 26 -21.73 -37.61 5.39
CA ARG A 26 -23.04 -38.25 5.56
C ARG A 26 -23.17 -39.22 6.77
N ARG A 27 -22.06 -39.65 7.39
CA ARG A 27 -21.99 -40.56 8.56
C ARG A 27 -21.27 -39.95 9.78
N GLN A 28 -20.96 -38.65 9.75
CA GLN A 28 -20.21 -37.97 10.81
C GLN A 28 -21.17 -37.42 11.87
N THR A 29 -21.12 -38.00 13.08
CA THR A 29 -22.07 -37.71 14.16
C THR A 29 -21.44 -36.98 15.35
N SER A 30 -20.11 -36.98 15.50
CA SER A 30 -19.43 -36.56 16.75
C SER A 30 -18.26 -35.59 16.59
N SER A 31 -18.08 -34.95 15.43
CA SER A 31 -17.03 -33.94 15.26
C SER A 31 -17.49 -32.92 14.23
N PHE A 32 -17.43 -31.64 14.55
CA PHE A 32 -17.74 -30.56 13.62
C PHE A 32 -16.57 -29.59 13.60
N SER A 33 -15.98 -29.41 12.42
CA SER A 33 -14.83 -28.53 12.24
C SER A 33 -15.29 -27.23 11.60
N ILE A 34 -14.64 -26.13 11.99
CA ILE A 34 -14.76 -24.85 11.33
C ILE A 34 -13.46 -24.57 10.58
N GLU A 35 -13.58 -24.04 9.36
CA GLU A 35 -12.46 -23.53 8.59
C GLU A 35 -12.37 -22.01 8.83
N ILE A 36 -11.20 -21.53 9.26
CA ILE A 36 -10.94 -20.12 9.49
C ILE A 36 -9.97 -19.62 8.42
N LYS A 37 -10.42 -18.67 7.60
CA LYS A 37 -9.66 -18.04 6.51
C LYS A 37 -9.25 -16.61 6.89
N GLY A 38 -8.18 -16.13 6.27
CA GLY A 38 -7.68 -14.75 6.47
C GLY A 38 -6.76 -14.56 7.68
N LEU A 39 -6.22 -15.65 8.24
CA LEU A 39 -5.30 -15.59 9.37
C LEU A 39 -3.96 -14.92 9.00
N PRO A 40 -3.27 -14.28 9.96
CA PRO A 40 -1.89 -13.85 9.79
C PRO A 40 -0.97 -15.03 9.43
N PRO A 41 0.05 -14.83 8.57
CA PRO A 41 0.95 -15.92 8.15
C PRO A 41 1.81 -16.49 9.29
N ASN A 42 1.97 -15.72 10.37
CA ASN A 42 2.75 -16.06 11.56
C ASN A 42 1.86 -16.43 12.76
N VAL A 43 0.59 -16.76 12.53
CA VAL A 43 -0.32 -17.19 13.60
C VAL A 43 0.15 -18.52 14.20
N ARG A 44 0.06 -18.64 15.53
CA ARG A 44 0.35 -19.89 16.23
C ARG A 44 -0.94 -20.63 16.57
N ALA A 45 -0.87 -21.95 16.62
CA ALA A 45 -2.05 -22.78 16.86
C ALA A 45 -2.66 -22.51 18.24
N GLU A 46 -1.81 -22.23 19.23
CA GLU A 46 -2.21 -21.94 20.60
C GLU A 46 -3.02 -20.64 20.71
N ASP A 47 -2.67 -19.63 19.91
CA ASP A 47 -3.36 -18.34 19.92
C ASP A 47 -4.77 -18.48 19.35
N ILE A 48 -4.93 -19.25 18.27
CA ILE A 48 -6.24 -19.57 17.70
C ILE A 48 -7.04 -20.42 18.67
N GLN A 49 -6.42 -21.46 19.25
CA GLN A 49 -7.11 -22.37 20.15
C GLN A 49 -7.72 -21.64 21.35
N ARG A 50 -6.97 -20.69 21.94
CA ARG A 50 -7.46 -19.83 23.01
C ARG A 50 -8.58 -18.90 22.53
N TRP A 51 -8.42 -18.32 21.34
CA TRP A 51 -9.39 -17.37 20.80
C TRP A 51 -10.74 -18.00 20.40
N CYS A 52 -10.72 -19.19 19.82
CA CYS A 52 -11.93 -19.92 19.42
C CYS A 52 -12.44 -20.90 20.48
N ASN A 53 -11.75 -21.02 21.62
CA ASN A 53 -12.03 -22.00 22.68
C ASN A 53 -12.19 -23.44 22.14
N ALA A 54 -11.31 -23.83 21.20
CA ALA A 54 -11.38 -25.13 20.55
C ALA A 54 -10.63 -26.22 21.33
N ALA A 55 -11.15 -27.45 21.26
CA ALA A 55 -10.46 -28.62 21.80
C ALA A 55 -9.15 -28.93 21.07
N SER A 56 -9.10 -28.65 19.76
CA SER A 56 -7.90 -28.80 18.93
C SER A 56 -7.94 -27.82 17.76
N VAL A 57 -6.75 -27.41 17.30
CA VAL A 57 -6.57 -26.57 16.11
C VAL A 57 -5.54 -27.23 15.22
N THR A 58 -5.84 -27.35 13.94
CA THR A 58 -4.88 -27.73 12.92
C THR A 58 -4.61 -26.54 12.02
N LEU A 59 -3.37 -26.04 12.04
CA LEU A 59 -2.94 -24.99 11.13
C LEU A 59 -2.40 -25.61 9.84
N GLY A 60 -2.96 -25.17 8.71
CA GLY A 60 -2.37 -25.44 7.41
C GLY A 60 -1.08 -24.64 7.21
N ARG A 61 -0.25 -25.06 6.24
CA ARG A 61 0.90 -24.26 5.81
C ARG A 61 0.40 -22.97 5.14
N ALA A 62 1.04 -21.84 5.43
CA ALA A 62 0.77 -20.58 4.73
C ALA A 62 0.88 -20.79 3.21
N SER A 63 -0.10 -20.27 2.46
CA SER A 63 -0.19 -20.49 1.01
C SER A 63 1.01 -19.95 0.22
N TYR A 64 1.61 -18.86 0.69
CA TYR A 64 2.86 -18.30 0.15
C TYR A 64 3.52 -17.36 1.17
N GLY A 65 4.83 -17.14 1.01
CA GLY A 65 5.59 -16.13 1.76
C GLY A 65 5.52 -14.76 1.08
N ARG A 66 5.64 -13.67 1.84
CA ARG A 66 5.57 -12.29 1.32
C ARG A 66 6.55 -12.05 0.18
N SER A 67 7.82 -12.41 0.36
CA SER A 67 8.87 -12.24 -0.66
C SER A 67 8.56 -13.04 -1.93
N THR A 68 8.10 -14.28 -1.78
CA THR A 68 7.77 -15.14 -2.92
C THR A 68 6.56 -14.61 -3.68
N GLY A 69 5.55 -14.07 -2.98
CA GLY A 69 4.40 -13.42 -3.62
C GLY A 69 4.79 -12.14 -4.38
N ILE A 70 5.69 -11.32 -3.82
CA ILE A 70 6.22 -10.14 -4.51
C ILE A 70 6.97 -10.53 -5.78
N GLN A 71 7.86 -11.53 -5.69
CA GLN A 71 8.60 -12.01 -6.84
C GLN A 71 7.67 -12.56 -7.92
N HIS A 72 6.66 -13.36 -7.54
CA HIS A 72 5.64 -13.85 -8.48
C HIS A 72 4.94 -12.72 -9.23
N VAL A 73 4.52 -11.65 -8.54
CA VAL A 73 3.90 -10.50 -9.21
C VAL A 73 4.86 -9.81 -10.17
N ARG A 74 6.13 -9.67 -9.80
CA ARG A 74 7.17 -9.10 -10.67
C ARG A 74 7.40 -9.95 -11.91
N ASP A 75 7.42 -11.28 -11.75
CA ASP A 75 7.59 -12.22 -12.84
C ASP A 75 6.38 -12.20 -13.79
N GLU A 76 5.15 -12.15 -13.25
CA GLU A 76 3.93 -12.00 -14.05
C GLU A 76 3.92 -10.70 -14.86
N LEU A 77 4.30 -9.57 -14.24
CA LEU A 77 4.38 -8.28 -14.94
C LEU A 77 5.46 -8.29 -16.02
N SER A 78 6.62 -8.91 -15.76
CA SER A 78 7.75 -8.95 -16.71
C SER A 78 7.44 -9.73 -18.00
N LYS A 79 6.36 -10.54 -18.02
CA LYS A 79 5.90 -11.22 -19.25
C LYS A 79 5.34 -10.26 -20.31
N PHE A 80 4.95 -9.05 -19.92
CA PHE A 80 4.38 -8.05 -20.83
C PHE A 80 5.43 -7.11 -21.42
N GLY A 81 6.59 -7.01 -20.77
CA GLY A 81 7.69 -6.15 -21.18
C GLY A 81 8.67 -5.88 -20.04
N PRO A 82 9.80 -5.22 -20.33
CA PRO A 82 10.77 -4.84 -19.30
C PRO A 82 10.16 -3.85 -18.31
N LEU A 83 10.30 -4.16 -17.02
CA LEU A 83 9.96 -3.26 -15.92
C LEU A 83 11.13 -2.33 -15.64
N GLU A 84 10.90 -1.03 -15.73
CA GLU A 84 11.83 0.02 -15.33
C GLU A 84 11.90 0.12 -13.80
N SER A 85 10.75 0.07 -13.13
CA SER A 85 10.67 0.10 -11.67
C SER A 85 9.52 -0.74 -11.13
N PHE A 86 9.68 -1.22 -9.89
CA PHE A 86 8.65 -1.92 -9.15
C PHE A 86 8.73 -1.51 -7.66
N ASP A 87 7.92 -0.53 -7.29
CA ASP A 87 7.93 0.10 -5.98
C ASP A 87 6.81 -0.47 -5.10
N LEU A 88 7.16 -1.10 -3.97
CA LEU A 88 6.18 -1.52 -2.97
C LEU A 88 5.71 -0.33 -2.15
N VAL A 89 4.41 -0.25 -1.92
CA VAL A 89 3.81 0.79 -1.09
C VAL A 89 3.86 0.37 0.38
N PRO A 90 4.44 1.20 1.28
CA PRO A 90 4.38 0.96 2.71
C PRO A 90 2.93 0.76 3.15
N SER A 91 2.64 -0.36 3.81
CA SER A 91 1.27 -0.74 4.19
C SER A 91 1.17 -1.07 5.69
N GLY A 92 2.14 -0.56 6.47
CA GLY A 92 2.28 -0.82 7.90
C GLY A 92 2.82 -2.23 8.22
N PRO A 93 2.82 -2.62 9.50
CA PRO A 93 3.50 -3.83 9.97
C PRO A 93 2.77 -5.13 9.62
N ARG A 94 1.44 -5.11 9.42
CA ARG A 94 0.63 -6.33 9.21
C ARG A 94 -0.39 -6.23 8.07
N PRO A 95 0.01 -5.81 6.86
CA PRO A 95 -0.93 -5.58 5.77
C PRO A 95 -1.64 -6.87 5.33
N THR A 96 -2.94 -6.78 5.09
CA THR A 96 -3.74 -7.86 4.52
C THR A 96 -3.64 -7.90 2.99
N LYS A 97 -3.35 -6.76 2.36
CA LYS A 97 -3.10 -6.61 0.93
C LYS A 97 -1.83 -5.78 0.73
N LEU A 98 -1.03 -6.17 -0.25
CA LEU A 98 0.12 -5.38 -0.69
C LEU A 98 -0.31 -4.54 -1.89
N LYS A 99 0.24 -3.32 -1.96
CA LYS A 99 0.10 -2.45 -3.13
C LYS A 99 1.50 -2.20 -3.70
N ALA A 100 1.58 -2.11 -5.01
CA ALA A 100 2.82 -1.83 -5.71
C ALA A 100 2.54 -0.95 -6.93
N PHE A 101 3.54 -0.16 -7.32
CA PHE A 101 3.57 0.55 -8.59
C PHE A 101 4.59 -0.14 -9.50
N GLY A 102 4.14 -0.65 -10.65
CA GLY A 102 5.01 -1.18 -11.69
C GLY A 102 5.11 -0.17 -12.84
N GLN A 103 6.32 0.24 -13.18
CA GLN A 103 6.59 1.10 -14.34
C GLN A 103 7.23 0.26 -15.43
N PHE A 104 6.64 0.30 -16.63
CA PHE A 104 7.17 -0.35 -17.81
C PHE A 104 7.95 0.65 -18.66
N CYS A 105 8.93 0.17 -19.42
CA CYS A 105 9.65 1.01 -20.38
C CYS A 105 8.76 1.46 -21.56
N THR A 106 7.63 0.78 -21.81
CA THR A 106 6.70 1.12 -22.89
C THR A 106 5.26 1.20 -22.40
N PRO A 107 4.47 2.15 -22.93
CA PRO A 107 3.06 2.30 -22.56
C PRO A 107 2.20 1.10 -22.98
N GLU A 108 2.54 0.44 -24.09
CA GLU A 108 1.82 -0.74 -24.59
C GLU A 108 1.94 -1.93 -23.62
N ALA A 109 3.12 -2.13 -23.03
CA ALA A 109 3.33 -3.18 -22.04
C ALA A 109 2.53 -2.91 -20.76
N ALA A 110 2.50 -1.65 -20.29
CA ALA A 110 1.71 -1.25 -19.14
C ALA A 110 0.20 -1.47 -19.37
N ALA A 111 -0.31 -1.07 -20.54
CA ALA A 111 -1.71 -1.28 -20.91
C ALA A 111 -2.06 -2.77 -20.99
N ALA A 112 -1.24 -3.58 -21.67
CA ALA A 112 -1.47 -5.02 -21.80
C ALA A 112 -1.43 -5.74 -20.44
N ALA A 113 -0.50 -5.35 -19.55
CA ALA A 113 -0.42 -5.90 -18.21
C ALA A 113 -1.66 -5.53 -17.38
N ALA A 114 -2.07 -4.26 -17.41
CA ALA A 114 -3.25 -3.80 -16.69
C ALA A 114 -4.51 -4.52 -17.16
N GLU A 115 -4.70 -4.70 -18.47
CA GLU A 115 -5.86 -5.39 -19.03
C GLU A 115 -5.88 -6.89 -18.67
N LYS A 116 -4.75 -7.59 -18.84
CA LYS A 116 -4.70 -9.06 -18.73
C LYS A 116 -4.55 -9.57 -17.30
N LEU A 117 -3.94 -8.81 -16.40
CA LEU A 117 -3.77 -9.22 -15.00
C LEU A 117 -4.92 -8.77 -14.11
N ASN A 118 -5.69 -7.75 -14.52
CA ASN A 118 -6.75 -7.22 -13.68
C ASN A 118 -7.86 -8.24 -13.48
N ASN A 119 -8.20 -8.47 -12.22
CA ASN A 119 -9.15 -9.47 -11.76
C ASN A 119 -8.81 -10.92 -12.17
N THR A 120 -7.57 -11.19 -12.57
CA THR A 120 -7.12 -12.53 -12.99
C THR A 120 -6.65 -13.33 -11.77
N PRO A 121 -7.28 -14.49 -11.46
CA PRO A 121 -6.90 -15.33 -10.34
C PRO A 121 -5.45 -15.80 -10.43
N GLN A 122 -4.67 -15.56 -9.37
CA GLN A 122 -3.30 -16.06 -9.28
C GLN A 122 -3.28 -17.32 -8.41
N LYS A 123 -3.00 -18.48 -9.03
CA LYS A 123 -2.95 -19.77 -8.32
C LYS A 123 -2.03 -19.72 -7.10
N MET A 124 -0.90 -19.03 -7.22
CA MET A 124 0.08 -18.89 -6.14
C MET A 124 -0.39 -17.97 -5.01
N LEU A 125 -1.08 -16.87 -5.33
CA LEU A 125 -1.51 -15.91 -4.32
C LEU A 125 -2.86 -16.30 -3.67
N GLY A 126 -3.60 -17.24 -4.27
CA GLY A 126 -4.94 -17.60 -3.82
C GLY A 126 -5.96 -16.45 -3.93
N SER A 127 -5.59 -15.35 -4.59
CA SER A 127 -6.42 -14.18 -4.84
C SER A 127 -6.16 -13.63 -6.25
N PRO A 128 -7.12 -12.91 -6.85
CA PRO A 128 -6.84 -12.17 -8.08
C PRO A 128 -5.88 -11.01 -7.83
N LEU A 129 -5.19 -10.57 -8.89
CA LEU A 129 -4.52 -9.28 -8.91
C LEU A 129 -5.53 -8.20 -9.32
N TRP A 130 -5.40 -7.03 -8.70
CA TRP A 130 -6.11 -5.83 -9.15
C TRP A 130 -5.07 -4.87 -9.71
N SER A 131 -5.17 -4.60 -11.00
CA SER A 131 -4.26 -3.72 -11.73
C SER A 131 -5.04 -2.66 -12.48
N GLU A 132 -4.49 -1.46 -12.50
CA GLU A 132 -5.07 -0.28 -13.14
C GLU A 132 -3.95 0.43 -13.89
N LEU A 133 -4.22 0.84 -15.13
CA LEU A 133 -3.32 1.71 -15.87
C LEU A 133 -3.48 3.14 -15.35
N ILE A 134 -2.38 3.74 -14.88
CA ILE A 134 -2.38 5.08 -14.30
C ILE A 134 -1.18 5.88 -14.80
N TYR A 135 -1.33 7.19 -14.84
CA TYR A 135 -0.22 8.12 -14.91
C TYR A 135 0.24 8.43 -13.49
N SER A 136 1.55 8.42 -13.22
CA SER A 136 2.09 8.64 -11.87
C SER A 136 3.37 9.49 -11.89
N LEU A 137 3.49 10.37 -10.90
CA LEU A 137 4.68 11.17 -10.61
C LEU A 137 5.15 10.88 -9.18
N LYS A 138 6.46 10.94 -8.96
CA LYS A 138 7.12 10.68 -7.67
C LYS A 138 8.05 11.84 -7.35
N TYR A 139 7.85 12.46 -6.19
CA TYR A 139 8.71 13.49 -5.62
C TYR A 139 9.30 12.98 -4.30
N LEU A 140 10.52 13.44 -4.00
CA LEU A 140 11.30 13.03 -2.83
C LEU A 140 11.83 14.25 -2.07
N PRO A 141 10.97 15.14 -1.53
CA PRO A 141 11.44 16.24 -0.69
C PRO A 141 12.06 15.74 0.62
N PRO A 142 13.00 16.51 1.21
CA PRO A 142 13.47 16.28 2.57
C PRO A 142 12.31 16.30 3.58
N TRP A 143 12.45 15.55 4.67
CA TRP A 143 11.44 15.43 5.72
C TRP A 143 10.92 16.79 6.22
N LYS A 144 11.84 17.71 6.53
CA LYS A 144 11.49 19.03 7.08
C LYS A 144 10.66 19.86 6.10
N GLN A 145 11.03 19.85 4.82
CA GLN A 145 10.24 20.50 3.76
C GLN A 145 8.84 19.88 3.65
N PHE A 146 8.74 18.55 3.68
CA PHE A 146 7.44 17.88 3.66
C PHE A 146 6.57 18.25 4.87
N MET A 147 7.14 18.28 6.08
CA MET A 147 6.42 18.68 7.28
C MET A 147 5.84 20.09 7.19
N ALA A 148 6.58 21.03 6.61
CA ALA A 148 6.09 22.39 6.37
C ALA A 148 4.93 22.46 5.37
N LEU A 149 4.90 21.54 4.40
CA LEU A 149 3.89 21.52 3.31
C LEU A 149 2.75 20.51 3.54
N ARG A 150 2.77 19.77 4.65
CA ARG A 150 1.89 18.60 4.84
C ARG A 150 0.41 18.97 4.78
N ASP A 151 0.02 20.01 5.49
CA ASP A 151 -1.38 20.43 5.57
C ASP A 151 -1.88 20.99 4.23
N ASP A 152 -1.02 21.72 3.51
CA ASP A 152 -1.31 22.21 2.16
C ASP A 152 -1.48 21.06 1.15
N LEU A 153 -0.64 20.02 1.25
CA LEU A 153 -0.76 18.82 0.41
C LEU A 153 -2.05 18.04 0.71
N VAL A 154 -2.50 18.01 1.97
CA VAL A 154 -3.79 17.42 2.35
C VAL A 154 -4.93 18.23 1.75
N ALA A 155 -4.92 19.55 1.91
CA ALA A 155 -5.93 20.43 1.33
C ALA A 155 -5.97 20.33 -0.21
N LEU A 156 -4.81 20.22 -0.85
CA LEU A 156 -4.69 20.03 -2.28
C LEU A 156 -5.28 18.69 -2.74
N SER A 157 -5.08 17.62 -1.95
CA SER A 157 -5.67 16.31 -2.25
C SER A 157 -7.20 16.35 -2.26
N ASP A 158 -7.81 17.20 -1.42
CA ASP A 158 -9.27 17.33 -1.36
C ASP A 158 -9.82 18.16 -2.54
N GLN A 159 -9.04 19.12 -3.04
CA GLN A 159 -9.40 19.95 -4.21
C GLN A 159 -9.33 19.19 -5.54
N HIS A 160 -8.45 18.20 -5.63
CA HIS A 160 -8.22 17.40 -6.83
C HIS A 160 -8.82 15.99 -6.73
N ALA A 161 -10.15 15.88 -6.59
CA ALA A 161 -10.82 14.58 -6.41
C ALA A 161 -10.60 13.57 -7.55
N ASP A 162 -10.24 14.05 -8.75
CA ASP A 162 -9.87 13.26 -9.93
C ASP A 162 -8.40 12.80 -9.92
N CYS A 163 -7.62 13.16 -8.89
CA CYS A 163 -6.23 12.81 -8.73
C CYS A 163 -5.96 12.30 -7.31
N LYS A 164 -5.11 11.28 -7.17
CA LYS A 164 -4.73 10.74 -5.87
C LYS A 164 -3.36 11.28 -5.49
N ILE A 165 -3.31 12.13 -4.46
CA ILE A 165 -2.07 12.57 -3.83
C ILE A 165 -1.85 11.71 -2.58
N ARG A 166 -0.71 11.02 -2.50
CA ARG A 166 -0.34 10.16 -1.37
C ARG A 166 1.09 10.47 -0.96
N TYR A 167 1.34 10.43 0.34
CA TYR A 167 2.69 10.55 0.89
C TYR A 167 3.01 9.35 1.78
N TYR A 168 4.27 8.96 1.78
CA TYR A 168 4.79 7.84 2.55
C TYR A 168 5.91 8.36 3.45
N GLU A 169 5.51 8.72 4.66
CA GLU A 169 6.35 9.36 5.68
C GLU A 169 6.99 8.33 6.63
N ALA A 170 6.59 7.06 6.54
CA ALA A 170 7.17 5.97 7.30
C ALA A 170 7.32 4.68 6.48
N ASP A 171 8.26 3.83 6.88
CA ASP A 171 8.47 2.51 6.30
C ASP A 171 7.46 1.46 6.84
N ASN A 172 7.64 0.19 6.47
CA ASN A 172 6.75 -0.89 6.93
C ASN A 172 6.87 -1.19 8.45
N GLU A 173 7.94 -0.73 9.10
CA GLU A 173 8.16 -0.85 10.55
C GLU A 173 7.63 0.39 11.30
N GLY A 174 7.13 1.40 10.59
CA GLY A 174 6.65 2.65 11.18
C GLY A 174 7.78 3.64 11.49
N ARG A 175 9.00 3.39 11.01
CA ARG A 175 10.11 4.34 11.16
C ARG A 175 9.98 5.46 10.15
N ALA A 176 10.22 6.70 10.58
CA ALA A 176 10.23 7.85 9.68
C ALA A 176 11.26 7.66 8.55
N VAL A 177 10.93 8.12 7.36
CA VAL A 177 11.80 8.06 6.17
C VAL A 177 12.16 9.44 5.67
N ASP A 178 13.41 9.62 5.27
CA ASP A 178 13.92 10.85 4.66
C ASP A 178 14.79 10.45 3.46
N PRO A 179 14.46 10.87 2.22
CA PRO A 179 13.35 11.76 1.84
C PRO A 179 11.96 11.13 1.95
N VAL A 180 10.94 11.97 2.12
CA VAL A 180 9.53 11.55 2.10
C VAL A 180 9.09 11.33 0.68
N CYS A 181 8.42 10.21 0.41
CA CYS A 181 7.90 9.94 -0.92
C CYS A 181 6.50 10.53 -1.09
N ILE A 182 6.37 11.56 -1.92
CA ILE A 182 5.08 12.06 -2.40
C ILE A 182 4.82 11.44 -3.77
N ARG A 183 3.69 10.78 -3.93
CA ARG A 183 3.25 10.19 -5.18
C ARG A 183 1.89 10.75 -5.58
N ILE A 184 1.83 11.27 -6.80
CA ILE A 184 0.60 11.78 -7.42
C ILE A 184 0.25 10.84 -8.56
N TYR A 185 -1.01 10.45 -8.69
CA TYR A 185 -1.43 9.59 -9.79
C TYR A 185 -2.91 9.72 -10.15
N SER A 186 -3.23 9.54 -11.43
CA SER A 186 -4.59 9.56 -11.97
C SER A 186 -4.69 8.71 -13.23
N SER A 187 -5.89 8.26 -13.57
CA SER A 187 -6.21 7.69 -14.88
C SER A 187 -6.40 8.78 -15.96
N ASP A 188 -6.54 10.05 -15.57
CA ASP A 188 -6.62 11.21 -16.47
C ASP A 188 -5.32 12.01 -16.44
N ALA A 189 -4.62 12.04 -17.58
CA ALA A 189 -3.39 12.80 -17.75
C ALA A 189 -3.56 14.31 -17.54
N LYS A 190 -4.73 14.89 -17.87
CA LYS A 190 -5.00 16.32 -17.67
C LYS A 190 -5.20 16.63 -16.20
N ALA A 191 -5.93 15.78 -15.47
CA ALA A 191 -6.07 15.85 -14.03
C ALA A 191 -4.70 15.80 -13.33
N LEU A 192 -3.87 14.82 -13.72
CA LEU A 192 -2.50 14.73 -13.21
C LEU A 192 -1.67 15.97 -13.54
N GLY A 193 -1.79 16.53 -14.75
CA GLY A 193 -1.08 17.75 -15.14
C GLY A 193 -1.42 18.96 -14.27
N ARG A 194 -2.68 19.13 -13.88
CA ARG A 194 -3.09 20.20 -12.95
C ARG A 194 -2.50 19.98 -11.55
N ALA A 195 -2.64 18.77 -11.01
CA ALA A 195 -2.10 18.43 -9.70
C ALA A 195 -0.57 18.53 -9.64
N LYS A 196 0.12 18.15 -10.73
CA LYS A 196 1.57 18.30 -10.92
C LYS A 196 1.99 19.76 -10.72
N ILE A 197 1.37 20.68 -11.45
CA ILE A 197 1.73 22.11 -11.38
C ILE A 197 1.56 22.61 -9.95
N ALA A 198 0.43 22.31 -9.30
CA ALA A 198 0.18 22.75 -7.94
C ALA A 198 1.20 22.21 -6.93
N VAL A 199 1.53 20.90 -6.98
CA VAL A 199 2.54 20.32 -6.09
C VAL A 199 3.93 20.87 -6.38
N GLU A 200 4.30 21.06 -7.64
CA GLU A 200 5.61 21.63 -8.00
C GLU A 200 5.73 23.09 -7.54
N THR A 201 4.68 23.89 -7.65
CA THR A 201 4.66 25.26 -7.10
C THR A 201 4.86 25.24 -5.59
N MET A 202 4.18 24.36 -4.86
CA MET A 202 4.37 24.22 -3.41
C MET A 202 5.80 23.79 -3.05
N LEU A 203 6.36 22.81 -3.78
CA LEU A 203 7.71 22.29 -3.54
C LEU A 203 8.81 23.30 -3.89
N GLN A 204 8.58 24.18 -4.88
CA GLN A 204 9.51 25.25 -5.22
C GLN A 204 9.49 26.38 -4.18
N GLY A 205 8.37 26.54 -3.48
CA GLY A 205 8.16 27.64 -2.55
C GLY A 205 8.03 28.99 -3.25
N GLU A 206 8.06 30.06 -2.46
CA GLU A 206 7.99 31.42 -2.96
C GLU A 206 9.25 32.20 -2.58
N VAL A 207 9.70 33.08 -3.47
CA VAL A 207 10.80 33.99 -3.16
C VAL A 207 10.28 35.08 -2.23
N LEU A 208 10.82 35.13 -1.02
CA LEU A 208 10.50 36.21 -0.09
C LEU A 208 11.04 37.53 -0.65
N ALA A 209 10.17 38.52 -0.79
CA ALA A 209 10.54 39.85 -1.28
C ALA A 209 10.01 40.95 -0.35
N SER A 210 10.82 41.99 -0.15
CA SER A 210 10.47 43.22 0.56
C SER A 210 10.78 44.39 -0.36
N ASP A 211 9.80 45.28 -0.57
CA ASP A 211 9.92 46.44 -1.47
C ASP A 211 10.41 46.08 -2.89
N GLY A 212 9.97 44.93 -3.40
CA GLY A 212 10.32 44.44 -4.74
C GLY A 212 11.74 43.88 -4.87
N LYS A 213 12.48 43.72 -3.77
CA LYS A 213 13.79 43.08 -3.73
C LYS A 213 13.69 41.74 -3.03
N SER A 214 14.29 40.71 -3.61
CA SER A 214 14.43 39.41 -2.95
C SER A 214 15.18 39.59 -1.65
N VAL A 215 14.57 39.14 -0.56
CA VAL A 215 15.16 39.13 0.77
C VAL A 215 15.64 37.72 1.03
N TRP A 216 16.94 37.58 1.21
CA TRP A 216 17.56 36.36 1.68
C TRP A 216 18.37 36.72 2.92
N ASP A 217 18.24 35.94 3.98
CA ASP A 217 19.07 36.11 5.17
C ASP A 217 20.32 35.25 5.00
N ASP A 218 21.49 35.89 5.03
CA ASP A 218 22.79 35.22 4.94
C ASP A 218 22.98 34.20 6.07
N PHE A 219 22.22 34.30 7.17
CA PHE A 219 22.12 33.26 8.20
C PHE A 219 21.85 31.88 7.60
N PHE A 220 20.96 31.76 6.61
CA PHE A 220 20.63 30.48 5.98
C PHE A 220 21.77 29.91 5.12
N LEU A 221 22.82 30.69 4.85
CA LEU A 221 24.05 30.20 4.21
C LEU A 221 25.06 29.62 5.22
N SER A 222 24.84 29.85 6.53
CA SER A 222 25.69 29.31 7.58
C SER A 222 25.36 27.84 7.89
N SER A 223 26.26 27.17 8.63
CA SER A 223 26.02 25.79 9.07
C SER A 223 24.84 25.72 10.04
N GLU A 224 24.73 26.70 10.93
CA GLU A 224 23.64 26.85 11.89
C GLU A 224 22.30 27.13 11.18
N GLY A 225 22.30 27.97 10.15
CA GLY A 225 21.10 28.22 9.35
C GLY A 225 20.67 27.01 8.52
N THR A 226 21.61 26.21 8.04
CA THR A 226 21.32 24.95 7.35
C THR A 226 20.73 23.90 8.31
N GLU A 227 21.20 23.84 9.56
CA GLU A 227 20.61 22.95 10.58
C GLU A 227 19.22 23.41 11.04
N PHE A 228 18.97 24.73 11.04
CA PHE A 228 17.68 25.32 11.38
C PHE A 228 16.59 24.90 10.38
N LEU A 229 16.89 24.92 9.08
CA LEU A 229 16.01 24.51 7.98
C LEU A 229 15.76 23.00 7.94
#